data_AF-A0A9W8NTE2-F1
#
_entry.id   AF-A0A9W8NTE2-F1
#
_cell.length_a   1.000
_cell.length_b   1.000
_cell.length_c   1.000
_cell.angle_alpha   90.00
_cell.angle_beta   90.00
_cell.angle_gamma   90.00
#
_symmetry.space_group_name_H-M   'P 1'
#
loop_
_entity.id
_entity.type
_entity.pdbx_description
1 polymer ?
#
loop_
_entity_poly.entity_id
_entity_poly.type
_entity_poly.pdbx_seq_one_letter_code
_entity_poly.pdbx_strand_id
1 'polypeptide(L)'
;ISPYRGDFKNFEDISPKSFRAANKQKFDAVGTGSITVNVPNGVDVSKLELTEVLYSPEVGYTLVSMGKLDDHGFMATFADGKCTI
;
A
#
# COMPACT_ATOMS: atom_id res chain seq x y z
N ILE A 1 3.01 -0.58 0.84
CA ILE A 1 4.39 -0.38 0.36
C ILE A 1 4.30 0.36 -0.97
N SER A 2 4.96 1.50 -1.15
CA SER A 2 4.87 2.32 -2.37
C SER A 2 6.26 2.73 -2.87
N PRO A 3 6.50 2.79 -4.19
CA PRO A 3 7.73 3.34 -4.78
C PRO A 3 7.64 4.84 -5.06
N TYR A 4 6.47 5.46 -4.89
CA TYR A 4 6.23 6.85 -5.28
C TYR A 4 6.53 7.80 -4.12
N ARG A 5 7.80 8.20 -3.98
CA ARG A 5 8.25 9.09 -2.90
C ARG A 5 7.42 10.39 -2.79
N GLY A 6 7.02 10.96 -3.92
CA GLY A 6 6.26 12.21 -3.99
C GLY A 6 4.84 12.13 -3.43
N ASP A 7 4.28 10.93 -3.26
CA ASP A 7 2.90 10.74 -2.77
C ASP A 7 2.82 10.77 -1.23
N PHE A 8 3.97 10.72 -0.54
CA PHE A 8 4.04 10.69 0.92
C PHE A 8 3.87 12.08 1.51
N LYS A 9 2.90 12.25 2.42
CA LYS A 9 2.61 13.54 3.07
C LYS A 9 3.57 13.88 4.22
N ASN A 10 3.93 12.86 5.01
CA ASN A 10 4.73 12.97 6.24
C ASN A 10 5.85 11.93 6.19
N PHE A 11 6.67 12.00 5.16
CA PHE A 11 7.74 11.04 4.94
C PHE A 11 8.81 11.14 6.03
N GLU A 12 9.19 9.99 6.57
CA GLU A 12 10.31 9.83 7.49
C GLU A 12 11.21 8.70 7.03
N ASP A 13 12.53 8.91 7.10
CA ASP A 13 13.50 7.84 6.88
C ASP A 13 13.45 6.85 8.04
N ILE A 14 13.62 5.55 7.73
CA ILE A 14 13.66 4.48 8.74
C ILE A 14 14.91 3.62 8.53
N SER A 15 15.30 2.89 9.57
CA SER A 15 16.26 1.79 9.40
C SER A 15 15.74 0.80 8.34
N PRO A 16 16.57 0.38 7.36
CA PRO A 16 16.12 -0.50 6.29
C PRO A 16 15.42 -1.75 6.82
N LYS A 17 14.20 -1.97 6.34
CA LYS A 17 13.39 -3.14 6.68
C LYS A 17 13.27 -4.03 5.45
N SER A 18 13.85 -5.23 5.54
CA SER A 18 13.89 -6.17 4.42
C SER A 18 12.62 -7.01 4.32
N PHE A 19 12.12 -7.18 3.10
CA PHE A 19 10.95 -7.97 2.77
C PHE A 19 11.28 -9.03 1.73
N ARG A 20 10.45 -10.06 1.67
CA ARG A 20 10.55 -11.12 0.67
C ARG A 20 9.25 -11.20 -0.12
N ALA A 21 9.35 -10.96 -1.42
CA ALA A 21 8.22 -11.08 -2.33
C ALA A 21 7.87 -12.55 -2.60
N ALA A 22 6.69 -12.78 -3.19
CA ALA A 22 6.23 -14.12 -3.55
C ALA A 22 7.17 -14.84 -4.53
N ASN A 23 7.81 -14.09 -5.44
CA ASN A 23 8.82 -14.60 -6.37
C ASN A 23 10.20 -14.85 -5.71
N LYS A 24 10.29 -14.78 -4.38
CA LYS A 24 11.50 -14.96 -3.56
C LYS A 24 12.54 -13.85 -3.66
N GLN A 25 12.33 -12.82 -4.47
CA GLN A 25 13.19 -11.64 -4.47
C GLN A 25 13.06 -10.89 -3.14
N LYS A 26 14.15 -10.23 -2.75
CA LYS A 26 14.18 -9.35 -1.59
C LYS A 26 14.16 -7.91 -2.05
N PHE A 27 13.57 -7.06 -1.23
CA PHE A 27 13.59 -5.61 -1.39
C PHE A 27 13.51 -4.96 -0.02
N ASP A 28 14.04 -3.75 0.10
CA ASP A 28 14.09 -3.03 1.36
C ASP A 28 13.15 -1.83 1.34
N ALA A 29 12.47 -1.62 2.47
CA ALA A 29 11.81 -0.36 2.77
C ALA A 29 12.75 0.55 3.56
N VAL A 30 12.91 1.78 3.10
CA VAL A 30 13.86 2.76 3.66
C VAL A 30 13.19 4.03 4.19
N GLY A 31 11.87 4.16 4.00
CA GLY A 31 11.09 5.24 4.59
C GLY A 31 9.68 4.79 4.97
N THR A 32 8.96 5.67 5.65
CA THR A 32 7.57 5.48 6.06
C THR A 32 6.78 6.78 5.93
N GLY A 33 5.45 6.70 5.92
CA GLY A 33 4.55 7.85 6.02
C GLY A 33 3.13 7.49 5.61
N SER A 34 2.31 8.49 5.28
CA SER A 34 0.96 8.31 4.75
C SER A 34 0.85 8.71 3.30
N ILE A 35 0.02 8.00 2.55
CA ILE A 35 -0.34 8.31 1.16
C ILE A 35 -1.86 8.28 1.02
N THR A 36 -2.40 9.03 0.06
CA THR A 36 -3.81 8.94 -0.33
C THR A 36 -3.92 8.22 -1.66
N VAL A 37 -4.67 7.14 -1.69
CA VAL A 37 -4.93 6.35 -2.91
C VAL A 37 -6.41 6.40 -3.27
N ASN A 38 -6.68 6.28 -4.56
CA ASN A 38 -8.04 6.06 -5.05
C ASN A 38 -8.32 4.55 -5.04
N VAL A 39 -9.36 4.12 -4.33
CA VAL A 39 -9.81 2.72 -4.29
C VAL A 39 -11.17 2.58 -4.97
N PRO A 40 -11.40 1.50 -5.73
CA PRO A 40 -12.73 1.16 -6.23
C PRO A 40 -13.65 0.81 -5.05
N ASN A 41 -14.79 1.47 -4.92
CA ASN A 41 -15.80 1.22 -3.90
C ASN A 41 -17.16 1.02 -4.60
N GLY A 42 -17.40 -0.19 -5.10
CA GLY A 42 -18.53 -0.50 -5.96
C GLY A 42 -18.46 0.23 -7.31
N VAL A 43 -19.45 1.08 -7.59
CA VAL A 43 -19.51 1.89 -8.82
C VAL A 43 -18.74 3.21 -8.72
N ASP A 44 -18.34 3.60 -7.51
CA ASP A 44 -17.68 4.87 -7.23
C ASP A 44 -16.18 4.67 -6.93
N VAL A 45 -15.44 5.78 -6.95
CA VAL A 45 -14.04 5.84 -6.51
C VAL A 45 -13.97 6.61 -5.21
N SER A 46 -13.42 5.97 -4.17
CA SER A 46 -13.21 6.58 -2.86
C SER A 46 -11.74 6.95 -2.66
N LYS A 47 -11.47 8.04 -1.96
CA LYS A 47 -10.12 8.39 -1.50
C LYS A 47 -9.88 7.73 -0.14
N LEU A 48 -8.88 6.86 -0.08
CA LEU A 48 -8.46 6.20 1.14
C LEU A 48 -7.07 6.72 1.56
N GLU A 49 -6.97 7.20 2.79
CA GLU A 49 -5.67 7.48 3.39
C GLU A 49 -5.09 6.20 3.99
N LEU A 50 -3.95 5.79 3.48
CA LEU A 50 -3.17 4.69 4.02
C LEU A 50 -2.12 5.28 4.97
N THR A 51 -2.11 4.80 6.20
CA THR A 51 -1.11 5.13 7.22
C THR A 51 -0.06 4.02 7.31
N GLU A 52 1.07 4.31 7.97
CA GLU A 52 2.18 3.37 8.15
C GLU A 52 2.68 2.75 6.81
N VAL A 53 2.57 3.51 5.72
CA VAL A 53 2.97 3.04 4.40
C VAL A 53 4.48 3.04 4.34
N LEU A 54 5.05 1.93 3.94
CA LEU A 54 6.49 1.81 3.74
C LEU A 54 6.88 2.25 2.33
N TYR A 55 7.95 3.04 2.24
CA TYR A 55 8.57 3.44 0.97
C TYR A 55 9.66 2.47 0.57
N SER A 56 9.56 1.92 -0.64
CA SER A 56 10.59 1.08 -1.25
C SER A 56 10.69 1.40 -2.74
N PRO A 57 11.82 1.93 -3.24
CA PRO A 57 11.96 2.27 -4.66
C PRO A 57 12.02 1.04 -5.58
N GLU A 58 12.21 -0.16 -5.03
CA GLU A 58 12.39 -1.40 -5.78
C GLU A 58 11.07 -2.06 -6.19
N VAL A 59 9.94 -1.70 -5.56
CA VAL A 59 8.63 -2.24 -5.95
C VAL A 59 8.10 -1.52 -7.20
N GLY A 60 7.43 -2.25 -8.10
CA GLY A 60 6.94 -1.65 -9.35
C GLY A 60 5.66 -0.80 -9.20
N TYR A 61 4.93 -0.95 -8.10
CA TYR A 61 3.65 -0.27 -7.85
C TYR A 61 3.28 -0.34 -6.36
N THR A 62 2.29 0.44 -5.96
CA THR A 62 1.77 0.45 -4.59
C THR A 62 1.12 -0.88 -4.24
N LEU A 63 1.66 -1.56 -3.22
CA LEU A 63 1.11 -2.76 -2.61
C LEU A 63 0.31 -2.38 -1.35
N VAL A 64 -0.99 -2.66 -1.35
CA VAL A 64 -1.89 -2.45 -0.21
C VAL A 64 -2.06 -3.75 0.56
N SER A 65 -1.92 -3.70 1.89
CA SER A 65 -2.08 -4.88 2.74
C SER A 65 -3.55 -5.13 3.03
N MET A 66 -4.11 -6.22 2.52
CA MET A 66 -5.51 -6.59 2.76
C MET A 66 -5.79 -6.85 4.24
N GLY A 67 -4.86 -7.50 4.95
CA GLY A 67 -5.02 -7.73 6.39
C GLY A 67 -5.08 -6.43 7.20
N LYS A 68 -4.28 -5.41 6.83
CA LYS A 68 -4.36 -4.10 7.49
C LYS A 68 -5.68 -3.38 7.18
N LEU A 69 -6.25 -3.56 6.00
CA LEU A 69 -7.57 -3.03 5.67
C LEU A 69 -8.66 -3.69 6.54
N ASP A 70 -8.63 -5.02 6.63
CA ASP A 70 -9.55 -5.80 7.47
C ASP A 70 -9.43 -5.42 8.97
N ASP A 71 -8.21 -5.28 9.48
CA ASP A 71 -7.95 -4.79 10.85
C ASP A 71 -8.59 -3.41 11.13
N HIS A 72 -8.78 -2.58 10.10
CA HIS A 72 -9.40 -1.27 10.18
C HIS A 72 -10.90 -1.28 9.80
N GLY A 73 -11.51 -2.45 9.64
CA GLY A 73 -12.94 -2.63 9.37
C GLY A 73 -13.33 -2.44 7.90
N PHE A 74 -12.38 -2.38 6.98
CA PHE A 74 -12.67 -2.39 5.55
C PHE A 74 -12.92 -3.82 5.07
N MET A 75 -13.91 -3.98 4.21
CA MET A 75 -14.13 -5.22 3.48
C MET A 75 -13.38 -5.17 2.16
N ALA A 76 -13.08 -6.33 1.58
CA ALA A 76 -12.65 -6.40 0.19
C ALA A 76 -13.40 -7.51 -0.52
N THR A 77 -14.07 -7.15 -1.62
CA THR A 77 -14.85 -8.07 -2.43
C THR A 77 -14.11 -8.36 -3.73
N PHE A 78 -13.84 -9.64 -3.99
CA PHE A 78 -13.28 -10.12 -5.24
C PHE A 78 -14.38 -10.79 -6.06
N ALA A 79 -14.86 -10.11 -7.09
CA ALA A 79 -15.93 -10.60 -7.96
C ALA A 79 -15.73 -10.03 -9.38
N ASP A 80 -16.17 -10.75 -10.40
CA ASP A 80 -16.14 -10.31 -11.80
C ASP A 80 -14.77 -9.80 -12.29
N GLY A 81 -13.69 -10.41 -11.78
CA GLY A 81 -12.31 -10.03 -12.11
C GLY A 81 -11.84 -8.70 -11.50
N LYS A 82 -12.58 -8.15 -10.54
CA LYS A 82 -12.27 -6.89 -9.84
C LYS A 82 -12.13 -7.09 -8.35
N CYS A 83 -11.35 -6.21 -7.73
CA CYS A 83 -11.30 -6.02 -6.28
C CYS A 83 -11.93 -4.66 -5.96
N THR A 84 -12.95 -4.65 -5.12
CA THR A 84 -13.54 -3.43 -4.55
C THR A 84 -13.35 -3.45 -3.04
N ILE A 85 -13.01 -2.29 -2.47
CA ILE A 85 -12.92 -2.07 -1.03
C ILE A 85 -14.27 -1.54 -0.55
#